data_AF-A0A813G860-F1
#
_entry.id   AF-A0A813G860-F1
#
_cell.length_a   1.000
_cell.length_b   1.000
_cell.length_c   1.000
_cell.angle_alpha   90.00
_cell.angle_beta   90.00
_cell.angle_gamma   90.00
#
_symmetry.space_group_name_H-M   'P 1'
#
loop_
_entity.id
_entity.type
_entity.pdbx_description
1 polymer ?
#
loop_
_entity_poly.entity_id
_entity_poly.type
_entity_poly.pdbx_seq_one_letter_code
_entity_poly.pdbx_strand_id
1 'polypeptide(L)'
;MARNSASAKIGLAAAGIGACCLLSPGAFVAPTTPSLRASHNAAQLPGVQSEALNSEGQGSSWLASGAAGLLLSGVAARALLGSRRTESSVAMRATGIGINGFGRIGRQVARIAMKDPEVELKLVNASYEADYLAYMMKYDSIHGRYDGTVEVDGDSLVIDGHKVALSHTRDPAEIPFAKYGADYVCESTGVFLTTEKIQAHLKAGAKKVVFSAPAKDESHTIVMGVNQETYKPEMQAVSCASCTTNGLAPMVKAINDAFGIKRGLMTTIHAMTASQPTVDGASKKDWRGGRAASGNIIPSSTGAAKACAKVIPAIKGKLTGMAFRVPTIDVSVVDLTCELEKPTTYPEICAEIQRRANGDMKGYLGYCDESLVSTDFETCAISCTFDSKAGIMLDSTFVKLVAWYDNEWGYSCRVVDLIKHMAKEDAKAR
;
A
#
# COMPACT_ATOMS: atom_id res chain seq x y z
N MET A 1 -39.40 44.65 18.11
CA MET A 1 -39.32 46.11 17.87
C MET A 1 -38.00 46.63 18.44
N ALA A 2 -37.26 47.42 17.65
CA ALA A 2 -36.15 48.34 17.96
C ALA A 2 -34.98 47.84 18.85
N ARG A 3 -33.76 47.62 18.33
CA ARG A 3 -32.71 48.56 17.86
C ARG A 3 -32.01 49.39 18.96
N ASN A 4 -30.70 49.13 19.08
CA ASN A 4 -29.55 50.04 19.21
C ASN A 4 -29.59 51.21 20.20
N SER A 5 -28.51 51.36 20.98
CA SER A 5 -27.51 52.42 20.71
C SER A 5 -26.26 52.28 21.58
N ALA A 6 -25.13 52.63 20.97
CA ALA A 6 -23.84 52.84 21.60
C ALA A 6 -23.73 54.27 22.15
N SER A 7 -22.83 54.49 23.11
CA SER A 7 -22.14 55.78 23.28
C SER A 7 -20.80 55.61 23.97
N ALA A 8 -19.80 56.21 23.34
CA ALA A 8 -18.42 56.36 23.77
C ALA A 8 -18.27 57.50 24.80
N LYS A 9 -17.14 57.51 25.54
CA LYS A 9 -16.33 58.72 25.76
C LYS A 9 -14.92 58.40 26.28
N ILE A 10 -13.99 59.15 25.71
CA ILE A 10 -12.53 59.16 25.88
C ILE A 10 -12.15 60.33 26.81
N GLY A 11 -11.04 60.20 27.53
CA GLY A 11 -10.22 61.30 28.08
C GLY A 11 -8.94 60.73 28.72
N LEU A 12 -7.78 60.78 28.04
CA LEU A 12 -6.65 61.74 28.20
C LEU A 12 -5.95 61.68 29.59
N ALA A 13 -4.65 61.82 29.80
CA ALA A 13 -3.36 61.67 29.11
C ALA A 13 -2.31 62.25 30.09
N ALA A 14 -1.11 61.69 30.18
CA ALA A 14 0.08 62.44 30.57
C ALA A 14 1.35 61.74 30.05
N ALA A 15 2.18 62.50 29.36
CA ALA A 15 3.43 62.12 28.70
C ALA A 15 4.62 62.90 29.30
N GLY A 16 5.82 62.34 29.15
CA GLY A 16 7.13 62.96 29.44
C GLY A 16 8.22 61.91 29.21
N ILE A 17 8.76 61.75 28.00
CA ILE A 17 9.96 62.41 27.40
C ILE A 17 11.29 61.88 27.96
N GLY A 18 12.12 61.35 27.04
CA GLY A 18 13.54 61.08 27.22
C GLY A 18 14.14 60.35 26.02
N ALA A 19 14.61 61.10 25.02
CA ALA A 19 15.34 60.62 23.85
C ALA A 19 16.79 61.10 23.91
N CYS A 20 17.74 60.30 23.41
CA CYS A 20 18.90 60.83 22.69
C CYS A 20 19.56 59.77 21.78
N CYS A 21 19.81 60.18 20.53
CA CYS A 21 20.48 59.51 19.40
C CYS A 21 22.01 59.35 19.67
N LEU A 22 22.80 58.49 19.02
CA LEU A 22 23.25 58.48 17.60
C LEU A 22 24.23 57.30 17.41
N LEU A 23 24.20 56.63 16.25
CA LEU A 23 25.31 56.40 15.29
C LEU A 23 25.09 55.16 14.40
N SER A 24 25.22 55.39 13.10
CA SER A 24 25.01 54.48 11.96
C SER A 24 26.33 53.76 11.52
N PRO A 25 26.46 53.24 10.29
CA PRO A 25 26.29 51.82 9.94
C PRO A 25 27.62 51.13 9.52
N GLY A 26 27.79 49.85 9.87
CA GLY A 26 28.92 49.03 9.45
C GLY A 26 28.53 48.04 8.35
N ALA A 27 29.21 48.14 7.20
CA ALA A 27 29.16 47.21 6.08
C ALA A 27 30.07 45.98 6.32
N PHE A 28 29.64 44.78 5.90
CA PHE A 28 30.48 43.60 5.58
C PHE A 28 29.58 42.53 4.92
N VAL A 29 29.43 42.46 3.60
CA VAL A 29 30.26 41.81 2.55
C VAL A 29 30.40 40.29 2.70
N ALA A 30 29.78 39.58 1.75
CA ALA A 30 29.83 38.14 1.52
C ALA A 30 31.19 37.70 0.94
N PRO A 31 31.65 36.45 1.13
CA PRO A 31 32.82 35.94 0.44
C PRO A 31 32.44 35.50 -0.97
N THR A 32 32.88 36.26 -1.96
CA THR A 32 32.96 35.85 -3.36
C THR A 32 34.20 35.01 -3.61
N THR A 33 34.00 33.94 -4.37
CA THR A 33 35.01 33.15 -5.11
C THR A 33 36.06 34.00 -5.83
N PRO A 34 37.34 33.58 -5.89
CA PRO A 34 38.26 34.08 -6.89
C PRO A 34 38.22 33.18 -8.14
N SER A 35 37.81 33.75 -9.27
CA SER A 35 38.14 33.21 -10.60
C SER A 35 39.50 33.77 -11.04
N LEU A 36 40.46 32.90 -11.34
CA LEU A 36 41.59 33.23 -12.21
C LEU A 36 41.59 32.22 -13.35
N ARG A 37 41.39 32.73 -14.57
CA ARG A 37 41.48 31.98 -15.82
C ARG A 37 42.88 32.17 -16.43
N ALA A 38 43.47 31.01 -16.75
CA ALA A 38 44.32 30.71 -17.90
C ALA A 38 45.66 31.46 -18.08
N SER A 39 46.75 30.72 -17.83
CA SER A 39 47.85 30.61 -18.79
C SER A 39 48.17 29.14 -19.02
N HIS A 40 47.95 28.66 -20.24
CA HIS A 40 48.36 27.33 -20.69
C HIS A 40 49.85 27.36 -21.00
N ASN A 41 50.63 26.48 -20.37
CA ASN A 41 51.87 25.99 -20.96
C ASN A 41 52.11 24.54 -20.50
N ALA A 42 52.48 23.73 -21.49
CA ALA A 42 52.65 22.29 -21.43
C ALA A 42 53.91 21.88 -20.67
N ALA A 43 53.83 20.77 -19.94
CA ALA A 43 54.97 19.91 -19.67
C ALA A 43 54.47 18.49 -19.32
N GLN A 44 54.83 17.55 -20.20
CA GLN A 44 54.62 16.11 -20.09
C GLN A 44 55.50 15.51 -18.99
N LEU A 45 55.01 14.45 -18.34
CA LEU A 45 55.84 13.49 -17.58
C LEU A 45 55.95 12.17 -18.35
N PRO A 46 57.06 11.42 -18.18
CA PRO A 46 57.61 10.55 -19.21
C PRO A 46 57.04 9.13 -19.22
N GLY A 47 57.08 8.54 -20.41
CA GLY A 47 56.68 7.17 -20.69
C GLY A 47 57.73 6.12 -20.33
N VAL A 48 57.24 4.89 -20.22
CA VAL A 48 58.02 3.65 -20.27
C VAL A 48 57.64 2.95 -21.56
N GLN A 49 58.65 2.71 -22.40
CA GLN A 49 58.57 1.96 -23.65
C GLN A 49 58.62 0.46 -23.38
N SER A 50 57.89 -0.32 -24.16
CA SER A 50 58.26 -1.70 -24.48
C SER A 50 58.04 -1.93 -25.97
N GLU A 51 59.13 -2.25 -26.68
CA GLU A 51 59.18 -2.52 -28.11
C GLU A 51 58.53 -3.85 -28.48
N ALA A 52 58.09 -3.90 -29.74
CA ALA A 52 57.47 -5.04 -30.40
C ALA A 52 58.49 -6.01 -31.00
N LEU A 53 58.11 -7.29 -31.12
CA LEU A 53 58.60 -8.20 -32.17
C LEU A 53 57.47 -9.15 -32.61
N ASN A 54 57.25 -9.17 -33.93
CA ASN A 54 56.38 -10.09 -34.68
C ASN A 54 57.04 -11.48 -34.82
N SER A 55 56.23 -12.55 -34.88
CA SER A 55 56.07 -13.40 -36.08
C SER A 55 55.40 -14.76 -35.76
N GLU A 56 54.52 -15.17 -36.69
CA GLU A 56 54.05 -16.53 -37.04
C GLU A 56 53.29 -17.35 -35.98
N GLY A 57 52.18 -18.04 -36.23
CA GLY A 57 51.45 -18.42 -37.45
C GLY A 57 50.54 -19.63 -37.12
N GLN A 58 49.53 -19.86 -37.96
CA GLN A 58 48.57 -20.99 -37.96
C GLN A 58 47.37 -20.90 -36.98
N GLY A 59 46.10 -21.03 -37.39
CA GLY A 59 45.54 -21.30 -38.70
C GLY A 59 44.01 -21.52 -38.63
N SER A 60 43.32 -21.07 -39.68
CA SER A 60 42.04 -21.56 -40.26
C SER A 60 40.75 -21.52 -39.42
N SER A 61 39.55 -21.31 -39.97
CA SER A 61 39.02 -20.66 -41.19
C SER A 61 37.49 -20.79 -41.10
N TRP A 62 36.81 -19.85 -41.75
CA TRP A 62 35.37 -19.64 -41.80
C TRP A 62 34.59 -20.59 -42.75
N LEU A 63 33.26 -20.64 -42.51
CA LEU A 63 32.11 -20.74 -43.45
C LEU A 63 31.58 -22.08 -44.01
N ALA A 64 30.35 -22.37 -43.58
CA ALA A 64 29.13 -22.73 -44.34
C ALA A 64 29.21 -23.18 -45.81
N SER A 65 28.54 -24.31 -46.13
CA SER A 65 27.35 -24.40 -47.02
C SER A 65 26.94 -25.86 -47.32
N GLY A 66 25.63 -26.13 -47.28
CA GLY A 66 24.88 -26.79 -48.37
C GLY A 66 25.03 -28.29 -48.70
N ALA A 67 24.03 -29.06 -48.23
CA ALA A 67 23.16 -29.98 -48.99
C ALA A 67 23.56 -31.44 -49.38
N ALA A 68 22.58 -32.31 -49.08
CA ALA A 68 22.08 -33.49 -49.81
C ALA A 68 22.67 -34.90 -49.51
N GLY A 69 21.77 -35.80 -49.08
CA GLY A 69 21.98 -37.25 -49.05
C GLY A 69 20.85 -38.00 -48.33
N LEU A 70 19.91 -38.55 -49.10
CA LEU A 70 18.77 -39.41 -48.71
C LEU A 70 19.11 -40.54 -47.72
N LEU A 71 18.12 -40.95 -46.90
CA LEU A 71 17.76 -42.36 -46.73
C LEU A 71 16.30 -42.50 -46.23
N LEU A 72 15.54 -43.30 -46.97
CA LEU A 72 14.14 -43.70 -46.72
C LEU A 72 14.08 -44.81 -45.66
N SER A 73 13.17 -44.69 -44.70
CA SER A 73 12.44 -45.85 -44.15
C SER A 73 11.17 -45.36 -43.44
N GLY A 74 10.01 -45.63 -44.05
CA GLY A 74 8.71 -45.39 -43.44
C GLY A 74 8.39 -46.46 -42.40
N VAL A 75 7.94 -46.01 -41.22
CA VAL A 75 7.15 -46.81 -40.28
C VAL A 75 6.00 -45.93 -39.81
N ALA A 76 4.79 -46.40 -40.07
CA ALA A 76 3.55 -45.76 -39.69
C ALA A 76 3.36 -45.80 -38.16
N ALA A 77 3.27 -44.64 -37.51
CA ALA A 77 2.82 -44.53 -36.13
C ALA A 77 1.41 -43.92 -36.11
N ARG A 78 0.43 -44.78 -35.81
CA ARG A 78 -0.96 -44.43 -35.50
C ARG A 78 -1.00 -43.38 -34.39
N ALA A 79 -1.63 -42.24 -34.68
CA ALA A 79 -2.03 -41.26 -33.68
C ALA A 79 -3.09 -41.87 -32.74
N LEU A 80 -2.70 -42.16 -31.50
CA LEU A 80 -3.62 -42.33 -30.38
C LEU A 80 -4.04 -40.93 -29.94
N LEU A 81 -5.21 -40.50 -30.42
CA LEU A 81 -5.95 -39.36 -29.90
C LEU A 81 -6.35 -39.64 -28.45
N GLY A 82 -5.45 -39.32 -27.53
CA GLY A 82 -5.77 -39.17 -26.11
C GLY A 82 -6.67 -37.94 -25.97
N SER A 83 -7.91 -38.19 -25.54
CA SER A 83 -8.86 -37.19 -25.08
C SER A 83 -8.19 -36.31 -24.02
N ARG A 84 -7.68 -35.14 -24.43
CA ARG A 84 -7.46 -34.03 -23.52
C ARG A 84 -8.86 -33.58 -23.09
N ARG A 85 -9.22 -33.88 -21.84
CA ARG A 85 -10.25 -33.13 -21.13
C ARG A 85 -9.83 -31.66 -21.21
N THR A 86 -10.49 -30.92 -22.10
CA THR A 86 -10.55 -29.47 -22.00
C THR A 86 -11.16 -29.18 -20.65
N GLU A 87 -10.35 -28.75 -19.69
CA GLU A 87 -10.88 -27.96 -18.59
C GLU A 87 -11.65 -26.83 -19.24
N SER A 88 -12.96 -26.86 -19.07
CA SER A 88 -13.85 -25.77 -19.44
C SER A 88 -13.40 -24.56 -18.64
N SER A 89 -12.51 -23.74 -19.21
CA SER A 89 -12.30 -22.39 -18.73
C SER A 89 -13.60 -21.64 -19.00
N VAL A 90 -14.51 -21.66 -18.01
CA VAL A 90 -15.53 -20.64 -17.93
C VAL A 90 -14.75 -19.34 -17.90
N ALA A 91 -14.79 -18.59 -19.00
CA ALA A 91 -14.25 -17.25 -19.03
C ALA A 91 -15.05 -16.46 -17.99
N MET A 92 -14.50 -16.38 -16.77
CA MET A 92 -15.10 -15.62 -15.68
C MET A 92 -15.18 -14.19 -16.17
N ARG A 93 -16.41 -13.68 -16.32
CA ARG A 93 -16.65 -12.28 -16.61
C ARG A 93 -15.96 -11.45 -15.51
N ALA A 94 -15.27 -10.38 -15.89
CA ALA A 94 -14.62 -9.48 -14.94
C ALA A 94 -15.62 -9.04 -13.86
N THR A 95 -15.16 -9.00 -12.62
CA THR A 95 -16.00 -8.68 -11.46
C THR A 95 -16.30 -7.19 -11.46
N GLY A 96 -17.58 -6.83 -11.62
CA GLY A 96 -18.00 -5.43 -11.56
C GLY A 96 -17.84 -4.87 -10.15
N ILE A 97 -16.99 -3.85 -10.00
CA ILE A 97 -16.71 -3.21 -8.70
C ILE A 97 -17.22 -1.78 -8.65
N GLY A 98 -17.67 -1.38 -7.45
CA GLY A 98 -17.98 0.01 -7.10
C GLY A 98 -17.08 0.50 -5.97
N ILE A 99 -16.77 1.80 -5.95
CA ILE A 99 -16.01 2.42 -4.86
C ILE A 99 -16.86 3.51 -4.22
N ASN A 100 -17.16 3.38 -2.94
CA ASN A 100 -17.76 4.46 -2.15
C ASN A 100 -16.67 5.18 -1.36
N GLY A 101 -16.45 6.45 -1.69
CA GLY A 101 -15.40 7.29 -1.14
C GLY A 101 -14.12 7.29 -1.98
N PHE A 102 -13.96 8.24 -2.90
CA PHE A 102 -12.74 8.39 -3.72
C PHE A 102 -11.59 9.12 -3.00
N GLY A 103 -11.38 8.77 -1.73
CA GLY A 103 -10.30 9.28 -0.89
C GLY A 103 -8.97 8.59 -1.20
N ARG A 104 -8.06 8.58 -0.23
CA ARG A 104 -6.72 8.00 -0.39
C ARG A 104 -6.78 6.53 -0.82
N ILE A 105 -7.44 5.67 -0.05
CA ILE A 105 -7.58 4.23 -0.35
C ILE A 105 -8.43 4.01 -1.61
N GLY A 106 -9.58 4.68 -1.75
CA GLY A 106 -10.44 4.52 -2.93
C GLY A 106 -9.73 4.80 -4.25
N ARG A 107 -8.85 5.81 -4.32
CA ARG A 107 -8.03 6.07 -5.52
C ARG A 107 -7.00 4.99 -5.78
N GLN A 108 -6.33 4.48 -4.74
CA GLN A 108 -5.36 3.40 -4.92
C GLN A 108 -6.05 2.11 -5.39
N VAL A 109 -7.20 1.76 -4.81
CA VAL A 109 -8.05 0.64 -5.27
C VAL A 109 -8.45 0.83 -6.74
N ALA A 110 -8.83 2.04 -7.15
CA ALA A 110 -9.13 2.32 -8.56
C ALA A 110 -7.92 2.17 -9.47
N ARG A 111 -6.74 2.70 -9.09
CA ARG A 111 -5.50 2.56 -9.86
C ARG A 111 -5.13 1.10 -10.08
N ILE A 112 -5.27 0.28 -9.05
CA ILE A 112 -5.00 -1.16 -9.12
C ILE A 112 -6.05 -1.86 -9.98
N ALA A 113 -7.34 -1.60 -9.75
CA ALA A 113 -8.42 -2.22 -10.49
C ALA A 113 -8.38 -1.93 -12.00
N MET A 114 -7.98 -0.72 -12.39
CA MET A 114 -7.86 -0.35 -13.81
C MET A 114 -6.77 -1.13 -14.56
N LYS A 115 -5.84 -1.77 -13.84
CA LYS A 115 -4.75 -2.59 -14.41
C LYS A 115 -4.95 -4.09 -14.20
N ASP A 116 -6.04 -4.50 -13.56
CA ASP A 116 -6.35 -5.92 -13.28
C ASP A 116 -7.53 -6.39 -14.14
N PRO A 117 -7.33 -7.34 -15.08
CA PRO A 117 -8.37 -7.78 -16.00
C PRO A 117 -9.48 -8.63 -15.33
N GLU A 118 -9.30 -9.08 -14.08
CA GLU A 118 -10.30 -9.86 -13.35
C GLU A 118 -11.36 -8.98 -12.67
N VAL A 119 -11.17 -7.66 -12.63
CA VAL A 119 -12.11 -6.68 -12.09
C VAL A 119 -12.41 -5.60 -13.11
N GLU A 120 -13.59 -4.99 -12.98
CA GLU A 120 -14.02 -3.91 -13.85
C GLU A 120 -14.60 -2.78 -12.99
N LEU A 121 -13.92 -1.64 -12.93
CA LEU A 121 -14.39 -0.49 -12.16
C LEU A 121 -15.60 0.14 -12.87
N LYS A 122 -16.78 -0.02 -12.27
CA LYS A 122 -18.06 0.42 -12.86
C LYS A 122 -18.51 1.78 -12.38
N LEU A 123 -18.34 2.04 -11.09
CA LEU A 123 -18.91 3.20 -10.40
C LEU A 123 -18.00 3.72 -9.30
N VAL A 124 -17.84 5.04 -9.25
CA VAL A 124 -17.23 5.74 -8.11
C VAL A 124 -18.26 6.71 -7.53
N ASN A 125 -18.56 6.60 -6.24
CA ASN A 125 -19.33 7.59 -5.51
C ASN A 125 -18.39 8.51 -4.70
N ALA A 126 -18.42 9.82 -4.99
CA ALA A 126 -17.57 10.82 -4.33
C ALA A 126 -18.20 12.22 -4.37
N SER A 127 -18.00 13.02 -3.33
CA SER A 127 -18.64 14.36 -3.22
C SER A 127 -17.95 15.49 -3.99
N TYR A 128 -17.16 15.19 -5.02
CA TYR A 128 -16.42 16.20 -5.80
C TYR A 128 -16.70 16.05 -7.29
N GLU A 129 -16.59 17.16 -8.03
CA GLU A 129 -16.78 17.22 -9.47
C GLU A 129 -15.78 16.35 -10.26
N ALA A 130 -16.19 15.88 -11.44
CA ALA A 130 -15.44 14.95 -12.26
C ALA A 130 -14.01 15.42 -12.60
N ASP A 131 -13.83 16.71 -12.93
CA ASP A 131 -12.51 17.29 -13.23
C ASP A 131 -11.54 17.18 -12.05
N TYR A 132 -12.02 17.38 -10.83
CA TYR A 132 -11.21 17.26 -9.63
C TYR A 132 -10.87 15.79 -9.33
N LEU A 133 -11.82 14.88 -9.50
CA LEU A 133 -11.59 13.44 -9.35
C LEU A 133 -10.56 12.95 -10.39
N ALA A 134 -10.64 13.40 -11.63
CA ALA A 134 -9.68 13.12 -12.68
C ALA A 134 -8.28 13.66 -12.35
N TYR A 135 -8.19 14.90 -11.84
CA TYR A 135 -6.94 15.49 -11.36
C TYR A 135 -6.31 14.65 -10.25
N MET A 136 -7.08 14.30 -9.21
CA MET A 136 -6.62 13.51 -8.07
C MET A 136 -6.26 12.06 -8.44
N MET A 137 -6.89 11.51 -9.49
CA MET A 137 -6.51 10.21 -10.04
C MET A 137 -5.19 10.30 -10.81
N LYS A 138 -4.98 11.38 -11.59
CA LYS A 138 -3.83 11.59 -12.47
C LYS A 138 -2.54 11.88 -11.71
N TYR A 139 -2.60 12.66 -10.63
CA TYR A 139 -1.43 13.12 -9.89
C TYR A 139 -1.46 12.66 -8.44
N ASP A 140 -0.44 11.90 -8.03
CA ASP A 140 -0.25 11.48 -6.65
C ASP A 140 1.18 11.80 -6.20
N SER A 141 1.33 12.36 -4.99
CA SER A 141 2.63 12.77 -4.46
C SER A 141 3.53 11.60 -4.06
N ILE A 142 2.97 10.40 -3.87
CA ILE A 142 3.68 9.21 -3.40
C ILE A 142 3.78 8.21 -4.55
N HIS A 143 2.64 7.82 -5.09
CA HIS A 143 2.58 6.79 -6.14
C HIS A 143 2.70 7.38 -7.56
N GLY A 144 3.26 8.59 -7.66
CA GLY A 144 3.49 9.29 -8.91
C GLY A 144 2.25 9.55 -9.77
N ARG A 145 2.53 9.84 -11.04
CA ARG A 145 1.50 10.03 -12.06
C ARG A 145 0.87 8.70 -12.40
N TYR A 146 -0.44 8.71 -12.65
CA TYR A 146 -1.10 7.53 -13.20
C TYR A 146 -0.49 7.19 -14.57
N ASP A 147 -0.06 5.94 -14.73
CA ASP A 147 0.54 5.43 -15.96
C ASP A 147 -0.57 5.04 -16.96
N GLY A 148 -1.17 6.06 -17.58
CA GLY A 148 -2.31 5.91 -18.47
C GLY A 148 -3.05 7.21 -18.74
N THR A 149 -4.19 7.13 -19.40
CA THR A 149 -5.03 8.30 -19.72
C THR A 149 -6.15 8.45 -18.70
N VAL A 150 -6.40 9.67 -18.26
CA VAL A 150 -7.54 10.02 -17.41
C VAL A 150 -8.19 11.29 -17.96
N GLU A 151 -9.41 11.13 -18.44
CA GLU A 151 -10.25 12.15 -19.08
C GLU A 151 -11.62 12.20 -18.40
N VAL A 152 -12.38 13.26 -18.67
CA VAL A 152 -13.75 13.46 -18.17
C VAL A 152 -14.71 13.46 -19.36
N ASP A 153 -15.80 12.69 -19.25
CA ASP A 153 -16.89 12.67 -20.21
C ASP A 153 -18.22 12.82 -19.46
N GLY A 154 -18.65 14.08 -19.31
CA GLY A 154 -19.83 14.43 -18.51
C GLY A 154 -19.69 13.98 -17.06
N ASP A 155 -20.64 13.15 -16.60
CA ASP A 155 -20.67 12.59 -15.23
C ASP A 155 -19.94 11.23 -15.16
N SER A 156 -18.78 11.15 -15.80
CA SER A 156 -17.99 9.92 -15.88
C SER A 156 -16.51 10.24 -16.07
N LEU A 157 -15.66 9.34 -15.58
CA LEU A 157 -14.24 9.32 -15.93
C LEU A 157 -14.02 8.36 -17.10
N VAL A 158 -13.14 8.72 -18.02
CA VAL A 158 -12.64 7.80 -19.04
C VAL A 158 -11.18 7.50 -18.69
N ILE A 159 -10.94 6.29 -18.18
CA ILE A 159 -9.62 5.84 -17.71
C ILE A 159 -9.13 4.73 -18.64
N ASP A 160 -8.01 4.95 -19.31
CA ASP A 160 -7.48 4.03 -20.33
C ASP A 160 -8.54 3.60 -21.36
N GLY A 161 -9.38 4.54 -21.81
CA GLY A 161 -10.49 4.30 -22.73
C GLY A 161 -11.74 3.66 -22.11
N HIS A 162 -11.71 3.27 -20.84
CA HIS A 162 -12.85 2.67 -20.13
C HIS A 162 -13.69 3.73 -19.42
N LYS A 163 -14.99 3.73 -19.66
CA LYS A 163 -15.93 4.65 -19.03
C LYS A 163 -16.33 4.15 -17.63
N VAL A 164 -15.99 4.93 -16.62
CA VAL A 164 -16.33 4.71 -15.20
C VAL A 164 -17.37 5.76 -14.80
N ALA A 165 -18.55 5.31 -14.39
CA ALA A 165 -19.62 6.22 -13.97
C ALA A 165 -19.27 6.92 -12.64
N LEU A 166 -19.72 8.16 -12.50
CA LEU A 166 -19.66 8.90 -11.25
C LEU A 166 -21.05 9.00 -10.59
N SER A 167 -21.04 9.17 -9.28
CA SER A 167 -22.19 9.59 -8.48
C SER A 167 -21.69 10.46 -7.33
N HIS A 168 -22.55 11.37 -6.86
CA HIS A 168 -22.17 12.41 -5.90
C HIS A 168 -23.06 12.44 -4.65
N THR A 169 -23.90 11.42 -4.44
CA THR A 169 -24.85 11.40 -3.33
C THR A 169 -24.17 11.07 -1.99
N ARG A 170 -24.70 11.67 -0.93
CA ARG A 170 -24.33 11.37 0.46
C ARG A 170 -25.24 10.31 1.08
N ASP A 171 -26.38 10.00 0.45
CA ASP A 171 -27.27 8.92 0.87
C ASP A 171 -26.83 7.60 0.22
N PRO A 172 -26.34 6.62 1.00
CA PRO A 172 -25.96 5.31 0.48
C PRO A 172 -27.04 4.57 -0.32
N ALA A 173 -28.33 4.86 -0.06
CA ALA A 173 -29.45 4.20 -0.74
C ALA A 173 -29.70 4.74 -2.16
N GLU A 174 -29.20 5.94 -2.47
CA GLU A 174 -29.35 6.58 -3.78
C GLU A 174 -28.19 6.26 -4.73
N ILE A 175 -27.11 5.62 -4.23
CA ILE A 175 -25.94 5.30 -5.05
C ILE A 175 -26.36 4.25 -6.11
N PRO A 176 -26.17 4.50 -7.42
CA PRO A 176 -26.77 3.67 -8.46
C PRO A 176 -25.97 2.37 -8.77
N PHE A 177 -25.69 1.53 -7.77
CA PHE A 177 -24.89 0.30 -7.95
C PHE A 177 -25.50 -0.67 -8.96
N ALA A 178 -26.81 -0.99 -8.81
CA ALA A 178 -27.51 -1.89 -9.74
C ALA A 178 -27.46 -1.40 -11.19
N LYS A 179 -27.63 -0.08 -11.40
CA LYS A 179 -27.66 0.52 -12.74
C LYS A 179 -26.36 0.26 -13.51
N TYR A 180 -25.22 0.31 -12.83
CA TYR A 180 -23.90 0.16 -13.46
C TYR A 180 -23.29 -1.24 -13.30
N GLY A 181 -23.98 -2.17 -12.63
CA GLY A 181 -23.47 -3.52 -12.39
C GLY A 181 -22.27 -3.55 -11.43
N ALA A 182 -22.23 -2.62 -10.47
CA ALA A 182 -21.23 -2.54 -9.42
C ALA A 182 -21.59 -3.50 -8.26
N ASP A 183 -21.40 -4.80 -8.50
CA ASP A 183 -21.84 -5.87 -7.62
C ASP A 183 -21.05 -5.93 -6.30
N TYR A 184 -19.74 -5.68 -6.35
CA TYR A 184 -18.85 -5.70 -5.18
C TYR A 184 -18.39 -4.29 -4.85
N VAL A 185 -18.68 -3.81 -3.64
CA VAL A 185 -18.41 -2.42 -3.26
C VAL A 185 -17.23 -2.34 -2.29
N CYS A 186 -16.22 -1.55 -2.64
CA CYS A 186 -15.21 -1.07 -1.70
C CYS A 186 -15.80 0.11 -0.90
N GLU A 187 -16.11 -0.13 0.37
CA GLU A 187 -16.54 0.90 1.30
C GLU A 187 -15.32 1.54 1.97
N SER A 188 -14.94 2.72 1.47
CA SER A 188 -13.71 3.42 1.84
C SER A 188 -13.92 4.84 2.35
N THR A 189 -15.16 5.17 2.77
CA THR A 189 -15.47 6.44 3.45
C THR A 189 -15.03 6.45 4.91
N GLY A 190 -14.91 5.26 5.53
CA GLY A 190 -14.68 5.09 6.98
C GLY A 190 -15.92 5.32 7.86
N VAL A 191 -17.08 5.59 7.25
CA VAL A 191 -18.33 5.91 7.95
C VAL A 191 -19.24 4.68 8.09
N PHE A 192 -19.38 3.89 7.02
CA PHE A 192 -20.31 2.76 6.91
C PHE A 192 -19.63 1.41 7.22
N LEU A 193 -19.07 1.29 8.42
CA LEU A 193 -18.26 0.13 8.83
C LEU A 193 -19.04 -0.88 9.69
N THR A 194 -20.35 -1.03 9.48
CA THR A 194 -21.20 -2.02 10.16
C THR A 194 -22.21 -2.63 9.19
N THR A 195 -22.63 -3.86 9.45
CA THR A 195 -23.65 -4.60 8.68
C THR A 195 -24.96 -3.83 8.58
N GLU A 196 -25.36 -3.14 9.66
CA GLU A 196 -26.55 -2.28 9.68
C GLU A 196 -26.42 -1.10 8.71
N LYS A 197 -25.28 -0.41 8.74
CA LYS A 197 -25.07 0.80 7.95
C LYS A 197 -24.98 0.54 6.45
N ILE A 198 -24.55 -0.65 6.06
CA ILE A 198 -24.41 -1.01 4.64
C ILE A 198 -25.70 -1.54 4.01
N GLN A 199 -26.78 -1.71 4.78
CA GLN A 199 -28.06 -2.18 4.22
C GLN A 199 -28.58 -1.24 3.12
N ALA A 200 -28.28 0.06 3.23
CA ALA A 200 -28.61 1.02 2.19
C ALA A 200 -27.84 0.78 0.88
N HIS A 201 -26.56 0.38 0.94
CA HIS A 201 -25.80 -0.04 -0.25
C HIS A 201 -26.40 -1.29 -0.90
N LEU A 202 -26.82 -2.28 -0.09
CA LEU A 202 -27.45 -3.51 -0.59
C LEU A 202 -28.79 -3.21 -1.27
N LYS A 203 -29.60 -2.32 -0.69
CA LYS A 203 -30.86 -1.84 -1.29
C LYS A 203 -30.63 -1.10 -2.62
N ALA A 204 -29.53 -0.36 -2.71
CA ALA A 204 -29.07 0.31 -3.93
C ALA A 204 -28.54 -0.66 -5.02
N GLY A 205 -28.45 -1.96 -4.71
CA GLY A 205 -28.13 -3.01 -5.67
C GLY A 205 -26.72 -3.60 -5.57
N ALA A 206 -25.92 -3.18 -4.59
CA ALA A 206 -24.68 -3.90 -4.29
C ALA A 206 -25.00 -5.31 -3.80
N LYS A 207 -24.22 -6.31 -4.23
CA LYS A 207 -24.36 -7.70 -3.77
C LYS A 207 -23.52 -7.96 -2.53
N LYS A 208 -22.31 -7.41 -2.49
CA LYS A 208 -21.33 -7.60 -1.42
C LYS A 208 -20.59 -6.31 -1.12
N VAL A 209 -20.20 -6.13 0.15
CA VAL A 209 -19.45 -4.95 0.60
C VAL A 209 -18.16 -5.36 1.29
N VAL A 210 -17.04 -4.74 0.91
CA VAL A 210 -15.74 -4.89 1.56
C VAL A 210 -15.41 -3.60 2.29
N PHE A 211 -15.28 -3.66 3.61
CA PHE A 211 -14.82 -2.52 4.40
C PHE A 211 -13.31 -2.36 4.23
N SER A 212 -12.86 -1.19 3.77
CA SER A 212 -11.43 -0.85 3.68
C SER A 212 -10.87 -0.32 5.02
N ALA A 213 -11.42 -0.81 6.14
CA ALA A 213 -11.00 -0.52 7.50
C ALA A 213 -11.55 -1.61 8.44
N PRO A 214 -11.03 -1.73 9.68
CA PRO A 214 -11.62 -2.62 10.68
C PRO A 214 -13.10 -2.34 10.88
N ALA A 215 -13.92 -3.39 10.85
CA ALA A 215 -15.34 -3.32 11.17
C ALA A 215 -15.57 -2.75 12.58
N LYS A 216 -16.67 -2.02 12.76
CA LYS A 216 -17.14 -1.47 14.04
C LYS A 216 -18.17 -2.38 14.74
N ASP A 217 -18.40 -3.56 14.18
CA ASP A 217 -19.25 -4.63 14.70
C ASP A 217 -18.55 -5.99 14.53
N GLU A 218 -19.33 -7.09 14.60
CA GLU A 218 -18.83 -8.46 14.46
C GLU A 218 -18.71 -8.93 13.00
N SER A 219 -18.73 -8.02 12.01
CA SER A 219 -18.51 -8.38 10.61
C SER A 219 -17.18 -9.13 10.46
N HIS A 220 -17.20 -10.20 9.66
CA HIS A 220 -16.07 -11.12 9.55
C HIS A 220 -14.83 -10.42 8.98
N THR A 221 -13.67 -10.66 9.59
CA THR A 221 -12.40 -10.05 9.16
C THR A 221 -11.60 -11.07 8.36
N ILE A 222 -11.14 -10.66 7.17
CA ILE A 222 -10.33 -11.49 6.30
C ILE A 222 -9.02 -10.75 5.98
N VAL A 223 -7.91 -11.50 6.05
CA VAL A 223 -6.60 -11.10 5.56
C VAL A 223 -6.14 -12.13 4.53
N MET A 224 -5.88 -11.66 3.31
CA MET A 224 -5.41 -12.51 2.22
C MET A 224 -4.02 -13.08 2.52
N GLY A 225 -3.82 -14.36 2.23
CA GLY A 225 -2.64 -15.14 2.61
C GLY A 225 -2.66 -15.69 4.03
N VAL A 226 -3.73 -15.45 4.79
CA VAL A 226 -3.83 -15.85 6.22
C VAL A 226 -5.07 -16.69 6.49
N ASN A 227 -6.26 -16.18 6.20
CA ASN A 227 -7.53 -16.83 6.54
C ASN A 227 -8.65 -16.64 5.49
N GLN A 228 -8.30 -16.34 4.23
CA GLN A 228 -9.28 -16.08 3.17
C GLN A 228 -10.28 -17.22 2.97
N GLU A 229 -9.87 -18.47 3.21
CA GLU A 229 -10.72 -19.67 3.16
C GLU A 229 -11.89 -19.66 4.16
N THR A 230 -11.86 -18.76 5.14
CA THR A 230 -12.95 -18.58 6.11
C THR A 230 -14.10 -17.74 5.57
N TYR A 231 -13.95 -17.15 4.37
CA TYR A 231 -15.05 -16.49 3.66
C TYR A 231 -16.18 -17.47 3.37
N LYS A 232 -17.43 -17.00 3.48
CA LYS A 232 -18.60 -17.78 3.09
C LYS A 232 -19.54 -16.97 2.20
N PRO A 233 -20.12 -17.55 1.14
CA PRO A 233 -21.00 -16.85 0.20
C PRO A 233 -22.25 -16.19 0.81
N GLU A 234 -22.71 -16.61 1.98
CA GLU A 234 -23.81 -15.95 2.69
C GLU A 234 -23.41 -14.61 3.34
N MET A 235 -22.11 -14.34 3.49
CA MET A 235 -21.63 -13.08 4.07
C MET A 235 -21.90 -11.92 3.12
N GLN A 236 -22.73 -10.98 3.55
CA GLN A 236 -23.04 -9.75 2.80
C GLN A 236 -21.92 -8.71 2.87
N ALA A 237 -21.22 -8.66 4.00
CA ALA A 237 -20.12 -7.73 4.22
C ALA A 237 -18.96 -8.39 4.97
N VAL A 238 -17.74 -8.00 4.61
CA VAL A 238 -16.50 -8.43 5.28
C VAL A 238 -15.56 -7.24 5.46
N SER A 239 -14.69 -7.30 6.46
CA SER A 239 -13.65 -6.30 6.68
C SER A 239 -12.30 -6.81 6.17
N CYS A 240 -11.63 -5.99 5.35
CA CYS A 240 -10.25 -6.24 4.92
C CYS A 240 -9.22 -5.89 6.02
N ALA A 241 -9.65 -5.79 7.28
CA ALA A 241 -8.87 -5.36 8.43
C ALA A 241 -8.25 -3.96 8.24
N SER A 242 -7.10 -3.70 8.88
CA SER A 242 -6.29 -2.50 8.65
C SER A 242 -5.01 -2.83 7.88
N CYS A 243 -4.33 -1.81 7.35
CA CYS A 243 -3.00 -1.92 6.77
C CYS A 243 -2.00 -2.59 7.74
N THR A 244 -1.93 -2.16 9.01
CA THR A 244 -1.04 -2.79 10.00
C THR A 244 -1.40 -4.25 10.29
N THR A 245 -2.68 -4.64 10.31
CA THR A 245 -3.04 -6.06 10.48
C THR A 245 -2.59 -6.89 9.27
N ASN A 246 -2.73 -6.37 8.05
CA ASN A 246 -2.21 -7.02 6.84
C ASN A 246 -0.66 -7.04 6.81
N GLY A 247 -0.01 -6.00 7.32
CA GLY A 247 1.44 -5.90 7.48
C GLY A 247 2.05 -6.70 8.62
N LEU A 248 1.22 -7.36 9.43
CA LEU A 248 1.65 -8.15 10.59
C LEU A 248 1.23 -9.62 10.49
N ALA A 249 -0.02 -9.89 10.12
CA ALA A 249 -0.61 -11.21 10.22
C ALA A 249 0.10 -12.30 9.39
N PRO A 250 0.60 -12.05 8.16
CA PRO A 250 1.35 -13.06 7.40
C PRO A 250 2.61 -13.53 8.15
N MET A 251 3.43 -12.60 8.64
CA MET A 251 4.62 -12.93 9.44
C MET A 251 4.24 -13.64 10.76
N VAL A 252 3.23 -13.13 11.48
CA VAL A 252 2.76 -13.77 12.73
C VAL A 252 2.29 -15.20 12.48
N LYS A 253 1.57 -15.46 11.39
CA LYS A 253 1.14 -16.81 11.02
C LYS A 253 2.33 -17.70 10.71
N ALA A 254 3.28 -17.24 9.90
CA ALA A 254 4.48 -18.00 9.58
C ALA A 254 5.25 -18.43 10.85
N ILE A 255 5.48 -17.49 11.76
CA ILE A 255 6.20 -17.74 13.02
C ILE A 255 5.40 -18.62 13.98
N ASN A 256 4.11 -18.36 14.14
CA ASN A 256 3.28 -19.13 15.06
C ASN A 256 3.11 -20.58 14.60
N ASP A 257 2.94 -20.82 13.29
CA ASP A 257 2.78 -22.17 12.74
C ASP A 257 4.07 -23.01 12.95
N ALA A 258 5.25 -22.40 12.80
CA ALA A 258 6.53 -23.10 12.93
C ALA A 258 7.01 -23.24 14.39
N PHE A 259 7.09 -22.12 15.11
CA PHE A 259 7.75 -22.02 16.41
C PHE A 259 6.78 -21.83 17.58
N GLY A 260 5.54 -21.44 17.31
CA GLY A 260 4.55 -21.06 18.31
C GLY A 260 4.90 -19.72 18.97
N ILE A 261 3.93 -18.81 19.07
CA ILE A 261 4.11 -17.58 19.84
C ILE A 261 3.47 -17.77 21.21
N LYS A 262 4.24 -17.54 22.27
CA LYS A 262 3.78 -17.60 23.66
C LYS A 262 3.15 -16.27 24.10
N ARG A 263 3.85 -15.17 23.84
CA ARG A 263 3.37 -13.79 24.05
C ARG A 263 4.19 -12.82 23.21
N GLY A 264 3.62 -11.66 22.88
CA GLY A 264 4.34 -10.64 22.15
C GLY A 264 3.70 -9.26 22.21
N LEU A 265 4.54 -8.26 21.97
CA LEU A 265 4.18 -6.86 21.87
C LEU A 265 4.61 -6.35 20.49
N MET A 266 3.70 -5.66 19.81
CA MET A 266 3.96 -5.04 18.53
C MET A 266 3.99 -3.51 18.68
N THR A 267 4.98 -2.89 18.05
CA THR A 267 4.98 -1.46 17.77
C THR A 267 4.95 -1.27 16.27
N THR A 268 4.10 -0.39 15.76
CA THR A 268 4.23 0.07 14.38
C THR A 268 4.78 1.49 14.36
N ILE A 269 5.85 1.70 13.60
CA ILE A 269 6.33 3.03 13.24
C ILE A 269 5.62 3.34 11.93
N HIS A 270 4.64 4.25 12.02
CA HIS A 270 3.61 4.39 11.01
C HIS A 270 3.66 5.77 10.36
N ALA A 271 3.57 5.82 9.03
CA ALA A 271 3.40 7.05 8.30
C ALA A 271 2.18 7.86 8.78
N MET A 272 2.22 9.17 8.54
CA MET A 272 1.09 10.05 8.80
C MET A 272 -0.11 9.68 7.93
N THR A 273 -1.31 10.02 8.39
CA THR A 273 -2.56 9.71 7.67
C THR A 273 -3.46 10.93 7.57
N ALA A 274 -4.44 10.89 6.68
CA ALA A 274 -5.40 11.99 6.48
C ALA A 274 -6.22 12.38 7.73
N SER A 275 -6.21 11.54 8.78
CA SER A 275 -6.85 11.88 10.07
C SER A 275 -6.03 12.82 10.95
N GLN A 276 -4.76 13.07 10.62
CA GLN A 276 -3.87 13.92 11.40
C GLN A 276 -3.78 15.32 10.77
N PRO A 277 -3.77 16.39 11.59
CA PRO A 277 -3.75 17.75 11.07
C PRO A 277 -2.33 18.19 10.70
N THR A 278 -2.25 19.17 9.79
CA THR A 278 -0.99 19.80 9.37
C THR A 278 -0.35 20.63 10.49
N VAL A 279 -1.18 21.25 11.33
CA VAL A 279 -0.80 22.04 12.52
C VAL A 279 -1.62 21.57 13.73
N ASP A 280 -1.28 22.03 14.93
CA ASP A 280 -2.05 21.70 16.12
C ASP A 280 -3.54 22.09 15.96
N GLY A 281 -4.42 21.11 16.15
CA GLY A 281 -5.85 21.22 15.84
C GLY A 281 -6.73 20.34 16.72
N ALA A 282 -8.05 20.48 16.54
CA ALA A 282 -9.03 19.78 17.36
C ALA A 282 -9.08 18.27 17.03
N SER A 283 -8.88 17.42 18.04
CA SER A 283 -9.14 15.99 17.96
C SER A 283 -9.98 15.54 19.15
N LYS A 284 -11.23 15.12 18.88
CA LYS A 284 -12.22 14.82 19.93
C LYS A 284 -11.88 13.56 20.74
N LYS A 285 -11.18 12.60 20.14
CA LYS A 285 -10.96 11.25 20.71
C LYS A 285 -9.50 10.86 20.87
N ASP A 286 -8.58 11.54 20.20
CA ASP A 286 -7.14 11.27 20.26
C ASP A 286 -6.38 12.60 20.36
N TRP A 287 -6.15 13.08 21.59
CA TRP A 287 -5.51 14.38 21.81
C TRP A 287 -4.11 14.44 21.20
N ARG A 288 -3.36 13.34 21.22
CA ARG A 288 -2.02 13.25 20.63
C ARG A 288 -2.11 13.35 19.11
N GLY A 289 -3.09 12.67 18.51
CA GLY A 289 -3.40 12.75 17.08
C GLY A 289 -3.85 14.14 16.60
N GLY A 290 -4.20 15.07 17.50
CA GLY A 290 -4.49 16.47 17.16
C GLY A 290 -3.26 17.36 17.01
N ARG A 291 -2.06 16.87 17.28
CA ARG A 291 -0.80 17.63 17.14
C ARG A 291 -0.29 17.60 15.70
N ALA A 292 0.47 18.61 15.31
CA ALA A 292 1.05 18.75 13.96
C ALA A 292 1.80 17.48 13.52
N ALA A 293 1.31 16.81 12.47
CA ALA A 293 1.76 15.47 12.08
C ALA A 293 3.22 15.42 11.61
N SER A 294 3.63 16.40 10.79
CA SER A 294 4.97 16.46 10.21
C SER A 294 6.06 16.94 11.19
N GLY A 295 5.67 17.42 12.37
CA GLY A 295 6.59 17.96 13.38
C GLY A 295 6.80 17.07 14.60
N ASN A 296 6.15 15.91 14.69
CA ASN A 296 6.13 15.10 15.91
C ASN A 296 6.27 13.60 15.64
N ILE A 297 6.83 12.90 16.64
CA ILE A 297 6.60 11.47 16.83
C ILE A 297 5.39 11.34 17.77
N ILE A 298 4.27 10.81 17.28
CA ILE A 298 2.98 10.83 17.98
C ILE A 298 2.61 9.40 18.40
N PRO A 299 2.69 9.05 19.70
CA PRO A 299 2.25 7.74 20.14
C PRO A 299 0.73 7.61 20.07
N SER A 300 0.23 6.47 19.62
CA SER A 300 -1.18 6.17 19.45
C SER A 300 -1.51 4.72 19.83
N SER A 301 -2.72 4.48 20.33
CA SER A 301 -3.23 3.13 20.54
C SER A 301 -3.64 2.50 19.21
N THR A 302 -3.41 1.20 19.04
CA THR A 302 -3.87 0.46 17.85
C THR A 302 -4.55 -0.86 18.24
N GLY A 303 -5.60 -1.22 17.49
CA GLY A 303 -6.26 -2.52 17.60
C GLY A 303 -5.61 -3.61 16.74
N ALA A 304 -4.60 -3.28 15.91
CA ALA A 304 -4.13 -4.17 14.84
C ALA A 304 -3.57 -5.52 15.34
N ALA A 305 -2.78 -5.51 16.42
CA ALA A 305 -2.26 -6.73 17.03
C ALA A 305 -3.39 -7.59 17.65
N LYS A 306 -4.38 -6.96 18.28
CA LYS A 306 -5.56 -7.66 18.79
C LYS A 306 -6.41 -8.22 17.64
N ALA A 307 -6.50 -7.51 16.52
CA ALA A 307 -7.21 -7.94 15.33
C ALA A 307 -6.55 -9.14 14.64
N CYS A 308 -5.25 -9.37 14.83
CA CYS A 308 -4.60 -10.60 14.39
C CYS A 308 -5.27 -11.85 15.02
N ALA A 309 -5.86 -11.74 16.22
CA ALA A 309 -6.57 -12.86 16.85
C ALA A 309 -7.87 -13.23 16.13
N LYS A 310 -8.46 -12.30 15.36
CA LYS A 310 -9.64 -12.57 14.54
C LYS A 310 -9.30 -13.44 13.32
N VAL A 311 -8.08 -13.32 12.80
CA VAL A 311 -7.62 -14.04 11.61
C VAL A 311 -6.71 -15.22 11.92
N ILE A 312 -6.09 -15.24 13.11
CA ILE A 312 -5.25 -16.32 13.63
C ILE A 312 -5.74 -16.63 15.05
N PRO A 313 -6.77 -17.47 15.23
CA PRO A 313 -7.35 -17.72 16.56
C PRO A 313 -6.35 -18.20 17.61
N ALA A 314 -5.29 -18.90 17.20
CA ALA A 314 -4.23 -19.41 18.08
C ALA A 314 -3.44 -18.32 18.83
N ILE A 315 -3.44 -17.06 18.34
CA ILE A 315 -2.75 -15.94 19.01
C ILE A 315 -3.68 -15.09 19.89
N LYS A 316 -4.94 -15.52 20.09
CA LYS A 316 -5.89 -14.82 20.95
C LYS A 316 -5.34 -14.65 22.37
N GLY A 317 -5.32 -13.39 22.83
CA GLY A 317 -4.78 -13.03 24.15
C GLY A 317 -3.25 -13.00 24.24
N LYS A 318 -2.53 -13.38 23.17
CA LYS A 318 -1.06 -13.44 23.17
C LYS A 318 -0.39 -12.17 22.62
N LEU A 319 -1.10 -11.41 21.79
CA LEU A 319 -0.57 -10.20 21.12
C LEU A 319 -1.38 -8.95 21.45
N THR A 320 -0.67 -7.86 21.72
CA THR A 320 -1.20 -6.49 21.73
C THR A 320 -0.12 -5.54 21.23
N GLY A 321 -0.43 -4.27 21.04
CA GLY A 321 0.55 -3.33 20.53
C GLY A 321 0.15 -1.87 20.59
N MET A 322 1.05 -1.04 20.09
CA MET A 322 0.88 0.40 19.96
C MET A 322 1.45 0.90 18.63
N ALA A 323 1.29 2.19 18.36
CA ALA A 323 1.84 2.85 17.18
C ALA A 323 2.59 4.12 17.58
N PHE A 324 3.60 4.48 16.79
CA PHE A 324 4.15 5.82 16.72
C PHE A 324 3.91 6.35 15.31
N ARG A 325 3.12 7.42 15.18
CA ARG A 325 3.01 8.15 13.91
C ARG A 325 4.25 9.02 13.75
N VAL A 326 4.91 8.94 12.60
CA VAL A 326 6.15 9.68 12.33
C VAL A 326 6.02 10.56 11.08
N PRO A 327 6.91 11.56 10.89
CA PRO A 327 6.91 12.46 9.74
C PRO A 327 7.28 11.86 8.38
N THR A 328 6.78 10.67 8.05
CA THR A 328 6.81 10.09 6.70
C THR A 328 5.40 10.10 6.11
N ILE A 329 5.28 10.29 4.80
CA ILE A 329 3.99 10.47 4.13
C ILE A 329 3.34 9.16 3.68
N ASP A 330 4.13 8.09 3.56
CA ASP A 330 3.69 6.70 3.38
C ASP A 330 4.80 5.73 3.80
N VAL A 331 4.49 4.44 3.73
CA VAL A 331 5.24 3.29 4.20
C VAL A 331 5.39 3.29 5.71
N SER A 332 5.11 2.13 6.27
CA SER A 332 5.17 1.86 7.69
C SER A 332 5.93 0.57 7.93
N VAL A 333 6.33 0.36 9.18
CA VAL A 333 7.04 -0.85 9.61
C VAL A 333 6.44 -1.37 10.90
N VAL A 334 6.34 -2.69 11.02
CA VAL A 334 6.02 -3.37 12.28
C VAL A 334 7.31 -3.88 12.92
N ASP A 335 7.41 -3.67 14.23
CA ASP A 335 8.35 -4.29 15.15
C ASP A 335 7.53 -5.22 16.03
N LEU A 336 7.73 -6.53 15.87
CA LEU A 336 7.15 -7.55 16.72
C LEU A 336 8.22 -8.11 17.64
N THR A 337 8.10 -7.84 18.94
CA THR A 337 8.92 -8.47 19.98
C THR A 337 8.13 -9.59 20.63
N CYS A 338 8.61 -10.82 20.54
CA CYS A 338 7.87 -11.99 21.02
C CYS A 338 8.74 -13.07 21.68
N GLU A 339 8.11 -13.80 22.59
CA GLU A 339 8.61 -15.04 23.17
C GLU A 339 7.98 -16.21 22.42
N LEU A 340 8.82 -17.13 21.94
CA LEU A 340 8.45 -18.33 21.20
C LEU A 340 8.25 -19.52 22.16
N GLU A 341 7.41 -20.47 21.78
CA GLU A 341 7.21 -21.71 22.53
C GLU A 341 8.36 -22.70 22.29
N LYS A 342 8.88 -22.76 21.06
CA LYS A 342 10.00 -23.63 20.66
C LYS A 342 11.30 -22.83 20.53
N PRO A 343 12.40 -23.25 21.18
CA PRO A 343 13.72 -22.69 20.93
C PRO A 343 14.14 -22.83 19.46
N THR A 344 14.78 -21.81 18.91
CA THR A 344 15.29 -21.77 17.53
C THR A 344 16.44 -20.77 17.41
N THR A 345 16.96 -20.57 16.20
CA THR A 345 17.96 -19.57 15.84
C THR A 345 17.38 -18.55 14.87
N TYR A 346 17.96 -17.34 14.84
CA TYR A 346 17.51 -16.30 13.92
C TYR A 346 17.62 -16.71 12.43
N PRO A 347 18.68 -17.40 11.98
CA PRO A 347 18.73 -17.95 10.61
C PRO A 347 17.60 -18.93 10.28
N GLU A 348 17.16 -19.77 11.23
CA GLU A 348 16.02 -20.69 11.01
C GLU A 348 14.71 -19.92 10.88
N ILE A 349 14.51 -18.86 11.67
CA ILE A 349 13.37 -17.94 11.53
C ILE A 349 13.37 -17.31 10.14
N CYS A 350 14.51 -16.75 9.70
CA CYS A 350 14.64 -16.14 8.38
C CYS A 350 14.37 -17.15 7.25
N ALA A 351 14.93 -18.36 7.35
CA ALA A 351 14.73 -19.42 6.37
C ALA A 351 13.27 -19.85 6.26
N GLU A 352 12.57 -19.98 7.39
CA GLU A 352 11.13 -20.32 7.38
C GLU A 352 10.29 -19.21 6.74
N ILE A 353 10.54 -17.94 7.10
CA ILE A 353 9.85 -16.80 6.47
C ILE A 353 10.11 -16.79 4.97
N GLN A 354 11.36 -16.93 4.54
CA GLN A 354 11.73 -16.96 3.12
C GLN A 354 11.06 -18.13 2.38
N ARG A 355 10.98 -19.31 3.01
CA ARG A 355 10.30 -20.48 2.45
C ARG A 355 8.80 -20.23 2.25
N ARG A 356 8.12 -19.64 3.23
CA ARG A 356 6.69 -19.27 3.15
C ARG A 356 6.45 -18.17 2.12
N ALA A 357 7.30 -17.14 2.09
CA ALA A 357 7.25 -16.05 1.13
C ALA A 357 7.41 -16.53 -0.33
N ASN A 358 8.27 -17.54 -0.56
CA ASN A 358 8.44 -18.17 -1.87
C ASN A 358 7.42 -19.29 -2.16
N GLY A 359 6.60 -19.65 -1.17
CA GLY A 359 5.69 -20.79 -1.21
C GLY A 359 4.22 -20.40 -1.07
N ASP A 360 3.58 -20.86 0.00
CA ASP A 360 2.14 -20.75 0.25
C ASP A 360 1.66 -19.31 0.52
N MET A 361 2.56 -18.41 0.90
CA MET A 361 2.24 -17.00 1.18
C MET A 361 2.76 -16.04 0.11
N LYS A 362 3.19 -16.56 -1.05
CA LYS A 362 3.72 -15.75 -2.15
C LYS A 362 2.71 -14.69 -2.59
N GLY A 363 3.19 -13.45 -2.71
CA GLY A 363 2.37 -12.28 -3.03
C GLY A 363 1.80 -11.54 -1.80
N TYR A 364 1.85 -12.15 -0.61
CA TYR A 364 1.36 -11.55 0.64
C TYR A 364 2.48 -11.36 1.67
N LEU A 365 3.33 -12.37 1.85
CA LEU A 365 4.56 -12.31 2.65
C LEU A 365 5.76 -12.17 1.71
N GLY A 366 6.58 -11.16 1.94
CA GLY A 366 7.84 -10.91 1.26
C GLY A 366 9.03 -11.10 2.18
N TYR A 367 10.22 -11.16 1.58
CA TYR A 367 11.49 -11.31 2.29
C TYR A 367 12.50 -10.34 1.68
N CYS A 368 13.18 -9.58 2.53
CA CYS A 368 14.22 -8.63 2.17
C CYS A 368 15.51 -8.98 2.92
N ASP A 369 16.62 -9.10 2.20
CA ASP A 369 17.98 -9.24 2.73
C ASP A 369 18.92 -8.12 2.24
N GLU A 370 18.34 -7.01 1.80
CA GLU A 370 19.04 -5.80 1.39
C GLU A 370 18.91 -4.71 2.47
N SER A 371 19.79 -3.72 2.43
CA SER A 371 19.78 -2.60 3.39
C SER A 371 18.84 -1.49 2.92
N LEU A 372 17.55 -1.79 2.87
CA LEU A 372 16.50 -0.89 2.40
C LEU A 372 15.95 0.01 3.51
N VAL A 373 15.27 1.09 3.09
CA VAL A 373 14.58 2.05 3.95
C VAL A 373 13.13 2.25 3.48
N SER A 374 12.34 3.06 4.19
CA SER A 374 10.90 3.19 3.95
C SER A 374 10.53 3.51 2.51
N THR A 375 11.21 4.46 1.87
CA THR A 375 10.89 4.90 0.50
C THR A 375 11.09 3.81 -0.55
N ASP A 376 11.93 2.81 -0.27
CA ASP A 376 12.18 1.69 -1.20
C ASP A 376 10.97 0.74 -1.29
N PHE A 377 10.02 0.85 -0.36
CA PHE A 377 8.79 0.06 -0.35
C PHE A 377 7.57 0.86 -0.84
N GLU A 378 7.74 2.11 -1.30
CA GLU A 378 6.62 2.85 -1.90
C GLU A 378 6.09 2.12 -3.13
N THR A 379 4.77 2.00 -3.23
CA THR A 379 4.07 1.23 -4.27
C THR A 379 4.41 -0.27 -4.23
N CYS A 380 4.92 -0.79 -3.11
CA CYS A 380 5.12 -2.23 -2.92
C CYS A 380 3.76 -2.92 -2.74
N ALA A 381 3.47 -3.88 -3.62
CA ALA A 381 2.20 -4.62 -3.60
C ALA A 381 2.13 -5.70 -2.52
N ILE A 382 3.23 -6.02 -1.85
CA ILE A 382 3.30 -7.08 -0.82
C ILE A 382 2.75 -6.55 0.50
N SER A 383 1.92 -7.34 1.18
CA SER A 383 1.29 -6.91 2.45
C SER A 383 2.30 -6.72 3.57
N CYS A 384 3.26 -7.64 3.70
CA CYS A 384 4.19 -7.75 4.81
C CYS A 384 5.54 -8.21 4.27
N THR A 385 6.54 -7.34 4.23
CA THR A 385 7.89 -7.67 3.73
C THR A 385 8.85 -7.76 4.92
N PHE A 386 9.21 -8.98 5.31
CA PHE A 386 10.12 -9.22 6.41
C PHE A 386 11.54 -8.72 6.10
N ASP A 387 12.12 -7.97 7.02
CA ASP A 387 13.49 -7.46 6.93
C ASP A 387 14.43 -8.35 7.74
N SER A 388 15.15 -9.21 7.03
CA SER A 388 16.04 -10.20 7.64
C SER A 388 17.28 -9.57 8.28
N LYS A 389 17.66 -8.35 7.91
CA LYS A 389 18.84 -7.65 8.46
C LYS A 389 18.50 -6.73 9.62
N ALA A 390 17.24 -6.31 9.77
CA ALA A 390 16.80 -5.40 10.83
C ALA A 390 16.32 -6.10 12.12
N GLY A 391 15.92 -7.37 12.06
CA GLY A 391 15.54 -8.15 13.24
C GLY A 391 16.74 -8.51 14.12
N ILE A 392 16.46 -8.83 15.39
CA ILE A 392 17.49 -9.21 16.36
C ILE A 392 16.93 -10.21 17.37
N MET A 393 17.73 -11.21 17.72
CA MET A 393 17.37 -12.27 18.66
C MET A 393 18.22 -12.16 19.92
N LEU A 394 17.57 -12.11 21.09
CA LEU A 394 18.26 -11.99 22.37
C LEU A 394 18.75 -13.35 22.88
N ASP A 395 17.87 -14.36 22.78
CA ASP A 395 18.14 -15.75 23.15
C ASP A 395 17.31 -16.67 22.25
N SER A 396 17.44 -17.99 22.44
CA SER A 396 16.79 -19.01 21.60
C SER A 396 15.26 -18.92 21.53
N THR A 397 14.61 -18.16 22.42
CA THR A 397 13.15 -18.02 22.49
C THR A 397 12.66 -16.58 22.41
N PHE A 398 13.52 -15.57 22.60
CA PHE A 398 13.10 -14.17 22.63
C PHE A 398 13.68 -13.38 21.46
N VAL A 399 12.80 -12.87 20.60
CA VAL A 399 13.18 -12.28 19.31
C VAL A 399 12.38 -11.02 18.98
N LYS A 400 13.04 -10.09 18.29
CA LYS A 400 12.45 -8.94 17.61
C LYS A 400 12.49 -9.16 16.10
N LEU A 401 11.31 -9.07 15.46
CA LEU A 401 11.11 -9.26 14.04
C LEU A 401 10.60 -7.96 13.43
N VAL A 402 11.13 -7.60 12.26
CA VAL A 402 10.82 -6.34 11.57
C VAL A 402 10.20 -6.65 10.22
N ALA A 403 9.10 -5.99 9.87
CA ALA A 403 8.51 -6.12 8.54
C ALA A 403 7.92 -4.80 8.04
N TRP A 404 8.28 -4.45 6.81
CA TRP A 404 7.81 -3.27 6.10
C TRP A 404 6.47 -3.53 5.42
N TYR A 405 5.68 -2.47 5.28
CA TYR A 405 4.47 -2.49 4.47
C TYR A 405 4.15 -1.08 3.97
N ASP A 406 3.86 -0.98 2.67
CA ASP A 406 3.18 0.19 2.14
C ASP A 406 1.74 0.17 2.68
N ASN A 407 1.41 1.15 3.52
CA ASN A 407 0.14 1.20 4.22
C ASN A 407 -1.03 1.63 3.32
N GLU A 408 -0.75 2.06 2.09
CA GLU A 408 -1.76 2.49 1.12
C GLU A 408 -1.84 1.50 -0.05
N TRP A 409 -0.74 1.24 -0.74
CA TRP A 409 -0.68 0.42 -1.94
C TRP A 409 -0.86 -1.07 -1.63
N GLY A 410 0.00 -1.64 -0.78
CA GLY A 410 -0.09 -3.05 -0.41
C GLY A 410 -1.45 -3.39 0.18
N TYR A 411 -2.00 -2.52 1.03
CA TYR A 411 -3.35 -2.66 1.57
C TYR A 411 -4.45 -2.58 0.48
N SER A 412 -4.35 -1.64 -0.45
CA SER A 412 -5.33 -1.49 -1.53
C SER A 412 -5.32 -2.68 -2.50
N CYS A 413 -4.15 -3.28 -2.73
CA CYS A 413 -4.05 -4.55 -3.45
C CYS A 413 -4.83 -5.66 -2.73
N ARG A 414 -4.77 -5.72 -1.39
CA ARG A 414 -5.54 -6.68 -0.60
C ARG A 414 -7.03 -6.50 -0.68
N VAL A 415 -7.51 -5.26 -0.80
CA VAL A 415 -8.93 -4.98 -1.02
C VAL A 415 -9.39 -5.56 -2.37
N VAL A 416 -8.61 -5.34 -3.44
CA VAL A 416 -8.92 -5.90 -4.78
C VAL A 416 -8.83 -7.42 -4.78
N ASP A 417 -7.79 -8.00 -4.18
CA ASP A 417 -7.63 -9.46 -4.03
C ASP A 417 -8.80 -10.10 -3.28
N LEU A 418 -9.27 -9.46 -2.21
CA LEU A 418 -10.40 -9.93 -1.43
C LEU A 418 -11.70 -9.90 -2.24
N ILE A 419 -11.95 -8.83 -3.00
CA ILE A 419 -13.10 -8.75 -3.91
C ILE A 419 -13.07 -9.90 -4.93
N LYS A 420 -11.92 -10.13 -5.56
CA LYS A 420 -11.72 -11.21 -6.53
C LYS A 420 -11.97 -12.58 -5.90
N HIS A 421 -11.44 -12.81 -4.70
CA HIS A 421 -11.64 -14.05 -3.95
C HIS A 421 -13.12 -14.28 -3.65
N MET A 422 -13.82 -13.27 -3.12
CA MET A 422 -15.25 -13.35 -2.83
C MET A 422 -16.07 -13.65 -4.08
N ALA A 423 -15.79 -12.97 -5.19
CA ALA A 423 -16.46 -13.19 -6.47
C ALA A 423 -16.26 -14.62 -7.00
N LYS A 424 -15.04 -15.15 -6.87
CA LYS A 424 -14.73 -16.53 -7.26
C LYS A 424 -15.45 -17.56 -6.39
N GLU A 425 -15.50 -17.38 -5.07
CA GLU A 425 -16.21 -18.30 -4.19
C GLU A 425 -17.74 -18.20 -4.36
N ASP A 426 -18.28 -16.99 -4.53
CA ASP A 426 -19.71 -16.77 -4.83
C ASP A 426 -20.11 -17.42 -6.16
N ALA A 427 -19.23 -17.42 -7.17
CA ALA A 427 -19.48 -18.06 -8.46
C ALA A 427 -19.49 -19.59 -8.38
N LYS A 428 -18.71 -20.19 -7.47
CA LYS A 428 -18.73 -21.65 -7.24
C LYS A 428 -19.97 -22.14 -6.48
N ALA A 429 -20.58 -21.26 -5.70
CA ALA A 429 -21.75 -21.57 -4.87
C ALA A 429 -23.09 -21.42 -5.62
N ARG A 430 -23.06 -20.83 -6.83
CA ARG A 430 -24.18 -20.78 -7.78
C ARG A 430 -24.16 -22.00 -8.67
#